data_AF-B8FR16-F1
#
_entry.id   AF-B8FR16-F1
#
_cell.length_a   1.000
_cell.length_b   1.000
_cell.length_c   1.000
_cell.angle_alpha   90.00
_cell.angle_beta   90.00
_cell.angle_gamma   90.00
#
_symmetry.space_group_name_H-M   'P 1'
#
loop_
_entity.id
_entity.type
_entity.pdbx_description
1 polymer ?
#
loop_
_entity_poly.entity_id
_entity_poly.type
_entity_poly.pdbx_seq_one_letter_code
_entity_poly.pdbx_strand_id
1 'polypeptide(L)'
;MGIPDLSCSIANYFGRELELDEDKTDILRYGFEVIIGEGLKVISIFVMASLLGLTPYVLVTFLTVGTYRLFSGGYHSETYSRCFIFSMFFFLGMGKITQLLLPYFKLSVAQIITLIFIVFVWSLWIAIKWAPAETPNKPLAEDEKADKRNFLLSGSCFGFW
;
A
#
# COMPACT_ATOMS: atom_id res chain seq x y z
N MET A 1 -6.00 -6.64 25.51
CA MET A 1 -5.08 -7.28 24.55
C MET A 1 -4.90 -6.32 23.39
N GLY A 2 -3.71 -5.74 23.26
CA GLY A 2 -3.34 -4.93 22.12
C GLY A 2 -2.93 -5.78 20.92
N ILE A 3 -2.81 -5.15 19.75
CA ILE A 3 -2.19 -5.74 18.55
C ILE A 3 -0.81 -6.38 18.84
N PRO A 4 0.11 -5.75 19.61
CA PRO A 4 1.41 -6.37 19.90
C PRO A 4 1.30 -7.64 20.74
N ASP A 5 0.36 -7.70 21.71
CA ASP A 5 0.16 -8.90 22.54
C ASP A 5 -0.34 -10.07 21.71
N LEU A 6 -1.29 -9.81 20.80
CA LEU A 6 -1.85 -10.82 19.90
C LEU A 6 -0.78 -11.34 18.93
N SER A 7 -0.01 -10.43 18.33
CA SER A 7 1.05 -10.77 17.39
C SER A 7 2.16 -11.59 18.06
N CYS A 8 2.53 -11.23 19.29
CA CYS A 8 3.49 -11.98 20.11
C CYS A 8 2.98 -13.39 20.44
N SER A 9 1.71 -13.53 20.80
CA SER A 9 1.13 -14.84 21.13
C SER A 9 1.11 -15.78 19.93
N ILE A 10 0.72 -15.27 18.74
CA ILE A 10 0.70 -16.05 17.50
C ILE A 10 2.13 -16.40 17.07
N ALA A 11 3.06 -15.44 17.10
CA ALA A 11 4.45 -15.70 16.72
C ALA A 11 5.13 -16.73 17.62
N ASN A 12 4.91 -16.67 18.94
CA ASN A 12 5.46 -17.65 19.88
C ASN A 12 4.83 -19.05 19.75
N TYR A 13 3.58 -19.13 19.27
CA TYR A 13 2.97 -20.42 18.94
C TYR A 13 3.68 -21.07 17.76
N PHE A 14 3.80 -20.34 16.64
CA PHE A 14 4.47 -20.84 15.44
C PHE A 14 5.99 -21.03 15.64
N GLY A 15 6.65 -20.13 16.39
CA GLY A 15 8.07 -20.24 16.70
C GLY A 15 8.41 -21.55 17.42
N ARG A 16 7.56 -21.97 18.36
CA ARG A 16 7.72 -23.26 19.07
C ARG A 16 7.40 -24.46 18.18
N GLU A 17 6.35 -24.38 17.37
CA GLU A 17 5.92 -25.50 16.51
C GLU A 17 6.91 -25.76 15.35
N LEU A 18 7.51 -24.70 14.81
CA LEU A 18 8.46 -24.77 13.69
C LEU A 18 9.94 -24.80 14.14
N GLU A 19 10.21 -24.85 15.45
CA GLU A 19 11.56 -24.79 16.04
C GLU A 19 12.41 -23.62 15.47
N LEU A 20 11.78 -22.45 15.35
CA LEU A 20 12.44 -21.26 14.81
C LEU A 20 13.37 -20.64 15.86
N ASP A 21 14.47 -20.07 15.39
CA ASP A 21 15.34 -19.20 16.18
C ASP A 21 14.63 -17.90 16.59
N GLU A 22 15.17 -17.24 17.62
CA GLU A 22 14.58 -15.99 18.15
C GLU A 22 14.47 -14.91 17.07
N ASP A 23 15.49 -14.76 16.21
CA ASP A 23 15.48 -13.78 15.13
C ASP A 23 14.31 -13.99 14.15
N LYS A 24 14.08 -15.25 13.72
CA LYS A 24 12.95 -15.58 12.84
C LYS A 24 11.60 -15.44 13.54
N THR A 25 11.53 -15.75 14.83
CA THR A 25 10.32 -15.58 15.63
C THR A 25 9.95 -14.09 15.76
N ASP A 26 10.96 -13.21 15.90
CA ASP A 26 10.75 -11.77 15.94
C ASP A 26 10.34 -11.19 14.58
N ILE A 27 10.92 -11.67 13.48
CA ILE A 27 10.47 -11.34 12.12
C ILE A 27 8.99 -11.75 11.95
N LEU A 28 8.62 -12.94 12.44
CA LEU A 28 7.25 -13.43 12.35
C LEU A 28 6.29 -12.58 13.20
N ARG A 29 6.69 -12.18 14.41
CA ARG A 29 5.94 -11.26 15.28
C ARG A 29 5.66 -9.94 14.58
N TYR A 30 6.68 -9.33 13.99
CA TYR A 30 6.54 -8.08 13.24
C TYR A 30 5.62 -8.27 12.02
N GLY A 31 5.77 -9.38 11.28
CA GLY A 31 4.90 -9.71 10.15
C GLY A 31 3.42 -9.77 10.56
N PHE A 32 3.10 -10.44 11.67
CA PHE A 32 1.73 -10.48 12.19
C PHE A 32 1.23 -9.11 12.66
N GLU A 33 2.07 -8.31 13.30
CA GLU A 33 1.71 -6.95 13.72
C GLU A 33 1.30 -6.08 12.53
N VAL A 34 2.05 -6.16 11.42
CA VAL A 34 1.74 -5.46 10.17
C VAL A 34 0.45 -6.00 9.54
N ILE A 35 0.29 -7.32 9.43
CA ILE A 35 -0.92 -7.93 8.82
C ILE A 35 -2.18 -7.56 9.60
N ILE A 36 -2.15 -7.65 10.93
CA ILE A 36 -3.28 -7.33 11.79
C ILE A 36 -3.57 -5.83 11.73
N GLY A 37 -2.55 -4.98 11.79
CA GLY A 37 -2.69 -3.53 11.68
C GLY A 37 -3.30 -3.10 10.34
N GLU A 38 -2.72 -3.53 9.22
CA GLU A 38 -3.26 -3.21 7.89
C GLU A 38 -4.66 -3.79 7.69
N GLY A 39 -4.93 -5.01 8.18
CA GLY A 39 -6.26 -5.61 8.15
C GLY A 39 -7.31 -4.75 8.87
N LEU A 40 -7.03 -4.31 10.09
CA LEU A 40 -7.92 -3.42 10.85
C LEU A 40 -8.14 -2.07 10.13
N LYS A 41 -7.11 -1.53 9.49
CA LYS A 41 -7.20 -0.30 8.69
C LYS A 41 -8.14 -0.46 7.50
N VAL A 42 -7.96 -1.53 6.72
CA VAL A 42 -8.81 -1.82 5.55
C VAL A 42 -10.26 -2.01 5.98
N ILE A 43 -10.50 -2.82 7.02
CA ILE A 43 -11.86 -3.04 7.56
C ILE A 43 -12.50 -1.70 7.96
N SER A 44 -11.76 -0.86 8.70
CA SER A 44 -12.25 0.44 9.15
C SER A 44 -12.64 1.36 7.99
N ILE A 45 -11.83 1.39 6.91
CA ILE A 45 -12.11 2.18 5.71
C ILE A 45 -13.39 1.69 5.02
N PHE A 46 -13.55 0.38 4.83
CA PHE A 46 -14.72 -0.18 4.14
C PHE A 46 -16.01 -0.07 4.95
N VAL A 47 -15.93 -0.18 6.28
CA VAL A 47 -17.08 0.09 7.17
C VAL A 47 -17.54 1.53 6.99
N MET A 48 -16.62 2.50 7.08
CA MET A 48 -16.96 3.91 6.88
C MET A 48 -17.46 4.20 5.46
N ALA A 49 -16.83 3.63 4.44
CA ALA A 49 -17.27 3.78 3.05
C ALA A 49 -18.70 3.28 2.85
N SER A 50 -19.07 2.17 3.50
CA SER A 50 -20.42 1.60 3.44
C SER A 50 -21.45 2.49 4.12
N LEU A 51 -21.12 3.05 5.29
CA LEU A 51 -21.98 4.02 5.99
C LEU A 51 -22.23 5.29 5.15
N LEU A 52 -21.24 5.71 4.35
CA LEU A 52 -21.34 6.91 3.49
C LEU A 52 -21.89 6.62 2.09
N GLY A 53 -22.16 5.35 1.74
CA GLY A 53 -22.56 4.95 0.39
C GLY A 53 -21.48 5.15 -0.67
N LEU A 54 -20.21 5.12 -0.28
CA LEU A 54 -19.04 5.35 -1.14
C LEU A 54 -18.30 4.06 -1.54
N THR A 55 -18.79 2.89 -1.10
CA THR A 55 -18.14 1.58 -1.29
C THR A 55 -17.60 1.32 -2.70
N PRO A 56 -18.35 1.50 -3.81
CA PRO A 56 -17.82 1.20 -5.14
C PRO A 56 -16.65 2.12 -5.53
N TYR A 57 -16.71 3.40 -5.15
CA TYR A 57 -15.63 4.37 -5.46
C TYR A 57 -14.38 4.05 -4.65
N VAL A 58 -14.54 3.79 -3.35
CA VAL A 58 -13.44 3.43 -2.45
C VAL A 58 -12.80 2.11 -2.86
N LEU A 59 -13.58 1.12 -3.31
CA LEU A 59 -13.06 -0.15 -3.81
C LEU A 59 -12.14 0.04 -5.01
N VAL A 60 -12.57 0.85 -6.00
CA VAL A 60 -11.73 1.15 -7.17
C VAL A 60 -10.46 1.88 -6.75
N THR A 61 -10.56 2.90 -5.90
CA THR A 61 -9.38 3.62 -5.38
C THR A 61 -8.45 2.68 -4.62
N PHE A 62 -8.98 1.77 -3.80
CA PHE A 62 -8.20 0.79 -3.04
C PHE A 62 -7.41 -0.14 -3.96
N LEU A 63 -8.05 -0.71 -4.99
CA LEU A 63 -7.38 -1.58 -5.94
C LEU A 63 -6.30 -0.84 -6.74
N THR A 64 -6.59 0.37 -7.22
CA THR A 64 -5.61 1.17 -7.98
C THR A 64 -4.41 1.57 -7.14
N VAL A 65 -4.62 2.04 -5.91
CA VAL A 65 -3.53 2.44 -5.01
C VAL A 65 -2.76 1.21 -4.52
N GLY A 66 -3.45 0.10 -4.27
CA GLY A 66 -2.84 -1.17 -3.88
C GLY A 66 -1.90 -1.71 -4.94
N THR A 67 -2.35 -1.78 -6.20
CA THR A 67 -1.47 -2.19 -7.32
C THR A 67 -0.32 -1.23 -7.51
N TYR A 68 -0.57 0.09 -7.45
CA TYR A 68 0.49 1.09 -7.56
C TYR A 68 1.56 0.94 -6.45
N ARG A 69 1.14 0.67 -5.20
CA ARG A 69 2.06 0.45 -4.06
C ARG A 69 2.94 -0.78 -4.21
N LEU A 70 2.51 -1.81 -4.93
CA LEU A 70 3.38 -2.96 -5.24
C LEU A 70 4.59 -2.53 -6.09
N PHE A 71 4.42 -1.51 -6.95
CA PHE A 71 5.49 -0.98 -7.79
C PHE A 71 6.29 0.14 -7.11
N SER A 72 5.63 1.05 -6.39
CA SER A 72 6.29 2.22 -5.80
C SER A 72 6.87 1.98 -4.40
N GLY A 73 6.53 0.85 -3.76
CA GLY A 73 6.75 0.65 -2.33
C GLY A 73 5.79 1.47 -1.46
N GLY A 74 6.03 1.45 -0.15
CA GLY A 74 5.21 2.13 0.86
C GLY A 74 5.96 3.19 1.65
N TYR A 75 5.27 4.28 1.99
CA TYR A 75 5.75 5.27 2.96
C TYR A 75 5.40 4.77 4.38
N HIS A 76 6.42 4.47 5.18
CA HIS A 76 6.23 4.16 6.60
C HIS A 76 6.28 5.46 7.39
N SER A 77 5.13 5.88 7.94
CA SER A 77 5.09 7.02 8.84
C SER A 77 5.53 6.58 10.24
N GLU A 78 6.29 7.42 10.94
CA GLU A 78 6.84 7.16 12.28
C GLU A 78 5.79 6.72 13.32
N THR A 79 4.50 7.00 13.07
CA THR A 79 3.41 6.56 13.96
C THR A 79 2.27 5.93 13.16
N TYR A 80 1.81 4.77 13.65
CA TYR A 80 0.71 4.02 13.08
C TYR A 80 -0.60 4.82 13.03
N SER A 81 -0.89 5.60 14.08
CA SER A 81 -2.11 6.42 14.17
C SER A 81 -2.18 7.50 13.09
N ARG A 82 -1.07 8.18 12.79
CA ARG A 82 -1.00 9.18 11.70
C ARG A 82 -1.25 8.53 10.35
N CYS A 83 -0.66 7.36 10.10
CA CYS A 83 -0.89 6.61 8.87
C CYS A 83 -2.36 6.18 8.73
N PHE A 84 -2.97 5.69 9.81
CA PHE A 84 -4.37 5.28 9.83
C PHE A 84 -5.30 6.44 9.49
N ILE A 85 -5.16 7.57 10.18
CA ILE A 85 -6.00 8.77 9.97
C ILE A 85 -5.83 9.29 8.54
N PHE A 86 -4.59 9.42 8.07
CA PHE A 86 -4.32 9.89 6.71
C PHE A 86 -4.94 8.95 5.66
N SER A 87 -4.76 7.64 5.81
CA SER A 87 -5.33 6.65 4.88
C SER A 87 -6.85 6.72 4.86
N MET A 88 -7.48 6.84 6.04
CA MET A 88 -8.93 6.99 6.16
C MET A 88 -9.45 8.21 5.40
N PHE A 89 -8.86 9.39 5.65
CA PHE A 89 -9.24 10.62 4.94
C PHE A 89 -8.95 10.55 3.45
N PHE A 90 -7.83 9.96 3.06
CA PHE A 90 -7.44 9.84 1.65
C PHE A 90 -8.43 8.98 0.86
N PHE A 91 -8.71 7.76 1.33
CA PHE A 91 -9.60 6.84 0.61
C PHE A 91 -11.06 7.34 0.60
N LEU A 92 -11.58 7.80 1.74
CA LEU A 92 -12.95 8.34 1.81
C LEU A 92 -13.08 9.65 1.04
N GLY A 93 -12.08 10.53 1.13
CA GLY A 93 -12.03 11.81 0.41
C GLY A 93 -12.00 11.59 -1.11
N MET A 94 -11.14 10.70 -1.60
CA MET A 94 -11.11 10.34 -3.02
C MET A 94 -12.44 9.73 -3.47
N GLY A 95 -13.00 8.80 -2.69
CA GLY A 95 -14.33 8.24 -2.99
C GLY A 95 -15.41 9.31 -3.10
N LYS A 96 -15.40 10.30 -2.20
CA LYS A 96 -16.38 11.39 -2.22
C LYS A 96 -16.18 12.34 -3.40
N ILE A 97 -14.92 12.69 -3.72
CA ILE A 97 -14.57 13.52 -4.87
C ILE A 97 -15.02 12.82 -6.16
N THR A 98 -14.74 11.53 -6.30
CA THR A 98 -15.19 10.74 -7.47
C THR A 98 -16.72 10.75 -7.57
N GLN A 99 -17.43 10.50 -6.47
CA GLN A 99 -18.91 10.55 -6.47
C GLN A 99 -19.45 11.91 -6.93
N LEU A 100 -18.83 13.02 -6.49
CA LEU A 100 -19.26 14.37 -6.83
C LEU A 100 -18.95 14.76 -8.28
N LEU A 101 -17.79 14.35 -8.79
CA LEU A 101 -17.32 14.74 -10.13
C LEU A 101 -17.89 13.87 -11.25
N LEU A 102 -18.18 12.60 -10.99
CA LEU A 102 -18.60 11.63 -12.02
C LEU A 102 -19.81 12.09 -12.86
N PRO A 103 -20.85 12.76 -12.30
CA PRO A 103 -21.96 13.29 -13.10
C PRO A 103 -21.56 14.37 -14.13
N TYR A 104 -20.47 15.10 -13.89
CA TYR A 104 -19.99 16.17 -14.77
C TYR A 104 -19.10 15.64 -15.90
N PHE A 105 -18.56 14.43 -15.76
CA PHE A 105 -17.71 13.78 -16.76
C PHE A 105 -18.54 13.05 -17.82
N LYS A 106 -18.99 13.77 -18.84
CA LYS A 106 -19.61 13.19 -20.04
C LYS A 106 -18.55 12.87 -21.11
N LEU A 107 -17.62 11.99 -20.77
CA LEU A 107 -16.57 11.56 -21.69
C LEU A 107 -17.03 10.39 -22.56
N SER A 108 -16.62 10.37 -23.82
CA SER A 108 -16.77 9.19 -24.66
C SER A 108 -15.84 8.07 -24.20
N VAL A 109 -16.16 6.82 -24.56
CA VAL A 109 -15.32 5.65 -24.21
C VAL A 109 -13.88 5.83 -24.69
N ALA A 110 -13.69 6.37 -25.90
CA ALA A 110 -12.37 6.65 -26.45
C ALA A 110 -11.59 7.68 -25.63
N GLN A 111 -12.26 8.71 -25.11
CA GLN A 111 -11.64 9.72 -24.25
C GLN A 111 -11.24 9.11 -22.89
N ILE A 112 -12.09 8.27 -22.30
CA ILE A 112 -11.78 7.57 -21.04
C ILE A 112 -10.55 6.69 -21.21
N ILE A 113 -10.48 5.88 -22.26
CA ILE A 113 -9.33 5.00 -22.54
C ILE A 113 -8.05 5.81 -22.72
N THR A 114 -8.12 6.89 -23.49
CA THR A 114 -6.97 7.79 -23.69
C THR A 114 -6.47 8.38 -22.36
N LEU A 115 -7.40 8.81 -21.50
CA LEU A 115 -7.07 9.43 -20.22
C LEU A 115 -6.44 8.42 -19.25
N ILE A 116 -6.98 7.19 -19.20
CA ILE A 116 -6.39 6.08 -18.43
C ILE A 116 -4.96 5.78 -18.92
N PHE A 117 -4.76 5.71 -20.25
CA PHE A 117 -3.43 5.44 -20.81
C PHE A 117 -2.42 6.52 -20.44
N ILE A 118 -2.79 7.80 -20.56
CA ILE A 118 -1.92 8.93 -20.19
C ILE A 118 -1.57 8.86 -18.69
N VAL A 119 -2.56 8.68 -17.82
CA VAL A 119 -2.34 8.58 -16.37
C VAL A 119 -1.45 7.39 -16.02
N PHE A 120 -1.66 6.25 -16.66
CA PHE A 120 -0.84 5.05 -16.45
C PHE A 120 0.62 5.29 -16.82
N VAL A 121 0.89 5.79 -18.04
CA VAL A 121 2.27 6.11 -18.48
C VAL A 121 2.93 7.13 -17.54
N TRP A 122 2.18 8.16 -17.13
CA TRP A 122 2.69 9.17 -16.21
C TRP A 122 3.00 8.59 -14.83
N SER A 123 2.15 7.71 -14.31
CA SER A 123 2.35 7.04 -13.03
C SER A 123 3.59 6.13 -13.03
N LEU A 124 3.82 5.39 -14.12
CA LEU A 124 5.02 4.57 -14.29
C LEU A 124 6.29 5.43 -14.35
N TRP A 125 6.24 6.55 -15.06
CA TRP A 125 7.37 7.48 -15.13
C TRP A 125 7.73 8.06 -13.76
N ILE A 126 6.73 8.44 -12.95
CA ILE A 126 6.95 8.89 -11.57
C ILE A 126 7.54 7.76 -10.73
N ALA A 127 6.96 6.56 -10.80
CA ALA A 127 7.45 5.41 -10.04
C ALA A 127 8.92 5.11 -10.37
N ILE A 128 9.32 5.01 -11.65
CA ILE A 128 10.71 4.71 -12.02
C ILE A 128 11.69 5.81 -11.53
N LYS A 129 11.26 7.07 -11.58
CA LYS A 129 12.13 8.21 -11.22
C LYS A 129 12.27 8.40 -9.71
N TRP A 130 11.22 8.08 -8.92
CA TRP A 130 11.16 8.41 -7.49
C TRP A 130 11.14 7.18 -6.56
N ALA A 131 10.84 5.98 -7.06
CA ALA A 131 10.85 4.75 -6.26
C ALA A 131 12.23 4.31 -5.75
N PRO A 132 13.39 4.58 -6.42
CA PRO A 132 14.69 4.45 -5.76
C PRO A 132 14.88 5.63 -4.79
N ALA A 133 13.99 5.76 -3.82
CA ALA A 133 14.09 6.70 -2.73
C ALA A 133 14.91 6.04 -1.62
N GLU A 134 15.95 6.75 -1.18
CA GLU A 134 16.65 6.38 0.03
C GLU A 134 15.72 6.59 1.23
N THR A 135 15.78 5.65 2.17
CA THR A 135 15.21 5.87 3.50
C THR A 135 16.35 5.86 4.51
N PRO A 136 16.25 6.59 5.63
CA PRO A 136 17.28 6.55 6.68
C PRO A 136 17.59 5.13 7.16
N ASN A 137 16.58 4.25 7.08
CA ASN A 137 16.66 2.85 7.51
C ASN A 137 17.22 1.90 6.44
N LYS A 138 17.43 2.37 5.20
CA LYS A 138 18.01 1.59 4.10
C LYS A 138 18.71 2.51 3.09
N PRO A 139 19.95 2.98 3.39
CA PRO A 139 20.74 3.72 2.43
C PRO A 139 21.09 2.80 1.25
N LEU A 140 21.01 3.33 0.03
CA LEU A 140 21.31 2.60 -1.20
C LEU A 140 22.66 3.04 -1.72
N ALA A 141 23.54 2.08 -2.01
CA ALA A 141 24.77 2.37 -2.75
C ALA A 141 24.43 2.77 -4.21
N GLU A 142 25.29 3.56 -4.85
CA GLU A 142 25.03 4.12 -6.19
C GLU A 142 24.87 3.04 -7.29
N ASP A 143 25.54 1.90 -7.12
CA ASP A 143 25.42 0.70 -7.95
C ASP A 143 24.07 -0.01 -7.73
N GLU A 144 23.63 -0.18 -6.49
CA GLU A 144 22.32 -0.77 -6.18
C GLU A 144 21.15 0.08 -6.70
N LYS A 145 21.30 1.41 -6.77
CA LYS A 145 20.27 2.28 -7.38
C LYS A 145 20.13 2.03 -8.88
N ALA A 146 21.24 1.83 -9.59
CA ALA A 146 21.22 1.57 -11.02
C ALA A 146 20.56 0.22 -11.34
N ASP A 147 20.89 -0.82 -10.56
CA ASP A 147 20.29 -2.14 -10.72
C ASP A 147 18.80 -2.17 -10.34
N LYS A 148 18.39 -1.50 -9.27
CA LYS A 148 16.96 -1.36 -8.94
C LYS A 148 16.17 -0.64 -10.02
N ARG A 149 16.75 0.40 -10.64
CA ARG A 149 16.11 1.09 -11.76
C ARG A 149 15.95 0.16 -12.97
N ASN A 150 16.98 -0.62 -13.30
CA ASN A 150 16.92 -1.59 -14.41
C ASN A 150 15.96 -2.75 -14.13
N PHE A 151 15.83 -3.17 -12.87
CA PHE A 151 14.87 -4.18 -12.41
C PHE A 151 13.42 -3.68 -12.44
N LEU A 152 13.18 -2.42 -12.04
CA LEU A 152 11.87 -1.76 -12.19
C LEU A 152 11.46 -1.64 -13.67
N LEU A 153 12.44 -1.46 -14.58
CA LEU A 153 12.22 -1.45 -16.03
C LEU A 153 11.99 -2.84 -16.63
N SER A 154 12.48 -3.92 -16.01
CA SER A 154 12.31 -5.30 -16.51
C SER A 154 10.99 -5.95 -16.10
N GLY A 155 10.19 -5.30 -15.25
CA GLY A 155 8.87 -5.79 -14.83
C GLY A 155 8.90 -6.91 -13.80
N SER A 156 10.09 -7.32 -13.35
CA SER A 156 10.30 -8.40 -12.36
C SER A 156 9.98 -7.95 -10.92
N CYS A 157 8.93 -7.17 -10.69
CA CYS A 157 8.69 -6.40 -9.46
C CYS A 157 8.18 -7.24 -8.25
N PHE A 158 8.67 -8.48 -8.06
CA PHE A 158 8.13 -9.40 -7.05
C PHE A 158 9.05 -9.70 -5.85
N GLY A 159 10.25 -9.14 -5.80
CA GLY A 159 11.21 -9.47 -4.74
C GLY A 159 12.02 -8.28 -4.32
N PHE A 160 11.49 -7.46 -3.40
CA PHE A 160 12.25 -6.72 -2.39
C PHE A 160 11.26 -5.96 -1.51
N TRP A 161 10.51 -6.72 -0.70
CA TRP A 161 10.06 -6.28 0.62
C TRP A 161 10.96 -6.95 1.63
#